data_AF-A0A2G8JEJ7-F1
#
_entry.id   AF-A0A2G8JEJ7-F1
#
_cell.length_a   1.000
_cell.length_b   1.000
_cell.length_c   1.000
_cell.angle_alpha   90.00
_cell.angle_beta   90.00
_cell.angle_gamma   90.00
#
_symmetry.space_group_name_H-M   'P 1'
#
loop_
_entity.id
_entity.type
_entity.pdbx_description
1 polymer ?
#
loop_
_entity_poly.entity_id
_entity_poly.type
_entity_poly.pdbx_seq_one_letter_code
_entity_poly.pdbx_strand_id
1 'polypeptide(L)'
;MGKYHPSHHVNEWIRYLLYGFNFLLWLLSIGLILVGILGIAIREDELNINSKLEFFTDPAAIIVAVAAVVFLITFFGCVGALNENCLFLRIYFILLIILFVVEIILGILVFAFSGQVKQEIDEIVQEGIRQYRTDADLTNFIDFAQRELECCGGLGGFTDWTNNRYFACPDDPMPKPTWKLAVFLIPAVLPRMKI
;
A
#
# COMPACT_ATOMS: atom_id res chain seq x y z
N MET A 1 27.21 -53.95 19.77
CA MET A 1 26.42 -52.81 20.30
C MET A 1 25.99 -51.95 19.12
N GLY A 2 24.88 -52.31 18.46
CA GLY A 2 24.29 -51.47 17.42
C GLY A 2 23.53 -50.32 18.08
N LYS A 3 23.91 -49.07 17.77
CA LYS A 3 23.17 -47.90 18.21
C LYS A 3 21.90 -47.82 17.38
N TYR A 4 20.78 -48.22 17.98
CA TYR A 4 19.45 -47.89 17.48
C TYR A 4 19.28 -46.38 17.62
N HIS A 5 19.47 -45.63 16.53
CA HIS A 5 19.03 -44.24 16.46
C HIS A 5 17.52 -44.28 16.23
N PRO A 6 16.67 -43.75 17.12
CA PRO A 6 15.26 -43.64 16.84
C PRO A 6 15.12 -42.60 15.72
N SER A 7 14.89 -43.09 14.50
CA SER A 7 14.40 -42.30 13.38
C SER A 7 13.02 -41.80 13.76
N HIS A 8 12.97 -40.57 14.29
CA HIS A 8 11.75 -39.82 14.48
C HIS A 8 11.07 -39.72 13.11
N HIS A 9 9.99 -40.46 12.89
CA HIS A 9 9.19 -40.36 11.67
C HIS A 9 8.59 -38.95 11.62
N VAL A 10 9.20 -38.07 10.83
CA VAL A 10 8.62 -36.76 10.52
C VAL A 10 7.40 -37.01 9.63
N ASN A 11 6.25 -36.44 10.00
CA ASN A 11 5.03 -36.60 9.21
C ASN A 11 5.25 -36.07 7.78
N GLU A 12 5.15 -36.95 6.79
CA GLU A 12 5.38 -36.61 5.38
C GLU A 12 4.45 -35.48 4.92
N TRP A 13 3.21 -35.46 5.41
CA TRP A 13 2.25 -34.38 5.21
C TRP A 13 2.78 -33.01 5.61
N ILE A 14 3.44 -32.89 6.76
CA ILE A 14 3.99 -31.62 7.24
C ILE A 14 5.11 -31.15 6.32
N ARG A 15 5.95 -32.07 5.83
CA ARG A 15 7.04 -31.74 4.89
C ARG A 15 6.48 -31.19 3.57
N TYR A 16 5.50 -31.86 2.99
CA TYR A 16 4.87 -31.40 1.73
C TYR A 16 4.10 -30.09 1.91
N LEU A 17 3.40 -29.91 3.02
CA LEU A 17 2.71 -28.66 3.34
C LEU A 17 3.70 -27.50 3.52
N LEU A 18 4.79 -27.72 4.26
CA LEU A 18 5.83 -26.70 4.48
C LEU A 18 6.48 -26.30 3.16
N TYR A 19 6.84 -27.27 2.32
CA TYR A 19 7.40 -27.00 1.00
C TYR A 19 6.42 -26.24 0.11
N GLY A 20 5.18 -26.71 0.00
CA GLY A 20 4.17 -26.09 -0.84
C GLY A 20 3.88 -24.64 -0.42
N PHE A 21 3.71 -24.39 0.87
CA PHE A 21 3.46 -23.05 1.39
C PHE A 21 4.65 -22.10 1.15
N ASN A 22 5.87 -22.53 1.49
CA ASN A 22 7.06 -21.70 1.27
C ASN A 22 7.29 -21.45 -0.23
N PHE A 23 7.02 -22.43 -1.09
CA PHE A 23 7.18 -22.27 -2.54
C PHE A 23 6.17 -21.26 -3.12
N LEU A 24 4.91 -21.29 -2.68
CA LEU A 24 3.91 -20.31 -3.07
C LEU A 24 4.28 -18.89 -2.62
N LEU A 25 4.70 -18.73 -1.36
CA LEU A 25 5.14 -17.44 -0.84
C LEU A 25 6.40 -16.92 -1.56
N TRP A 26 7.30 -17.82 -1.93
CA TRP A 26 8.50 -17.48 -2.70
C TRP A 26 8.14 -16.92 -4.08
N LEU A 27 7.19 -17.55 -4.80
CA LEU A 27 6.69 -17.04 -6.08
C LEU A 27 5.98 -15.68 -5.93
N LEU A 28 5.15 -15.53 -4.90
CA LEU A 28 4.50 -14.24 -4.60
C LEU A 28 5.53 -13.14 -4.32
N SER A 29 6.59 -13.47 -3.58
CA SER A 29 7.66 -12.52 -3.25
C SER A 29 8.40 -12.06 -4.51
N ILE A 30 8.70 -12.98 -5.45
CA ILE A 30 9.28 -12.61 -6.75
C ILE A 30 8.36 -11.67 -7.51
N GLY A 31 7.07 -11.97 -7.55
CA GLY A 31 6.07 -11.12 -8.20
C GLY A 31 6.02 -9.71 -7.62
N LEU A 32 5.99 -9.59 -6.28
CA LEU A 32 5.99 -8.31 -5.58
C LEU A 32 7.29 -7.52 -5.80
N ILE A 33 8.44 -8.19 -5.77
CA ILE A 33 9.73 -7.54 -6.07
C ILE A 33 9.75 -7.01 -7.51
N LEU A 34 9.29 -7.81 -8.48
CA LEU A 34 9.26 -7.42 -9.88
C LEU A 34 8.34 -6.21 -10.10
N VAL A 35 7.10 -6.27 -9.60
CA VAL A 35 6.13 -5.17 -9.72
C VAL A 35 6.63 -3.92 -9.01
N GLY A 36 7.23 -4.07 -7.82
CA GLY A 36 7.77 -2.94 -7.06
C GLY A 36 8.94 -2.27 -7.75
N ILE A 37 9.90 -3.03 -8.29
CA ILE A 37 11.04 -2.47 -9.06
C ILE A 37 10.53 -1.77 -10.33
N LEU A 38 9.59 -2.38 -11.06
CA LEU A 38 8.99 -1.75 -12.24
C LEU A 38 8.28 -0.44 -11.89
N GLY A 39 7.52 -0.42 -10.79
CA GLY A 39 6.83 0.79 -10.31
C GLY A 39 7.80 1.92 -9.94
N ILE A 40 8.92 1.59 -9.30
CA ILE A 40 9.98 2.57 -9.01
C ILE A 40 10.61 3.07 -10.31
N ALA A 41 11.00 2.17 -11.22
CA ALA A 41 11.67 2.53 -12.46
C ALA A 41 10.83 3.47 -13.36
N ILE A 42 9.51 3.29 -13.40
CA ILE A 42 8.61 4.17 -14.17
C ILE A 42 8.55 5.59 -13.57
N ARG A 43 8.69 5.72 -12.24
CA ARG A 43 8.62 7.02 -11.54
C ARG A 43 9.94 7.79 -11.56
N GLU A 44 11.08 7.10 -11.66
CA GLU A 44 12.40 7.75 -11.71
C GLU A 44 12.60 8.62 -12.97
N ASP A 45 11.91 8.34 -14.07
CA ASP A 45 11.98 9.15 -15.30
C ASP A 45 11.40 10.58 -15.14
N GLU A 46 10.61 10.84 -14.08
CA GLU A 46 9.98 12.15 -13.82
C GLU A 46 10.63 12.95 -12.65
N LEU A 47 11.51 12.34 -11.85
CA LEU A 47 12.04 12.95 -10.63
C LEU A 47 13.58 13.01 -10.64
N ASN A 48 14.12 14.22 -10.60
CA ASN A 48 15.55 14.49 -10.48
C ASN A 48 16.03 14.18 -9.04
N ILE A 49 16.31 12.91 -8.76
CA ILE A 49 16.55 12.35 -7.42
C ILE A 49 17.91 12.78 -6.87
N ASN A 50 17.93 13.73 -5.91
CA ASN A 50 19.14 14.12 -5.19
C ASN A 50 19.08 13.85 -3.67
N SER A 51 18.19 12.98 -3.20
CA SER A 51 18.25 12.55 -1.80
C SER A 51 18.02 11.04 -1.64
N LYS A 52 19.01 10.34 -1.08
CA LYS A 52 18.89 8.91 -0.71
C LYS A 52 17.83 8.66 0.36
N LEU A 53 17.38 9.72 1.05
CA LEU A 53 16.45 9.64 2.18
C LEU A 53 14.99 9.50 1.71
N GLU A 54 14.63 10.12 0.59
CA GLU A 54 13.29 9.98 0.00
C GLU A 54 13.03 8.56 -0.51
N PHE A 55 14.06 7.86 -1.01
CA PHE A 55 13.93 6.48 -1.48
C PHE A 55 13.47 5.52 -0.38
N PHE A 56 13.96 5.67 0.87
CA PHE A 56 13.55 4.82 1.98
C PHE A 56 12.14 5.11 2.50
N THR A 57 11.56 6.24 2.09
CA THR A 57 10.22 6.67 2.50
C THR A 57 9.18 6.38 1.40
N ASP A 58 9.62 5.95 0.21
CA ASP A 58 8.72 5.57 -0.88
C ASP A 58 7.97 4.26 -0.53
N PRO A 59 6.62 4.26 -0.52
CA PRO A 59 5.83 3.06 -0.27
C PRO A 59 6.23 1.87 -1.17
N ALA A 60 6.59 2.12 -2.44
CA ALA A 60 7.02 1.07 -3.35
C ALA A 60 8.35 0.42 -2.90
N ALA A 61 9.31 1.22 -2.43
CA ALA A 61 10.59 0.73 -1.92
C ALA A 61 10.43 -0.10 -0.64
N ILE A 62 9.52 0.30 0.25
CA ILE A 62 9.19 -0.46 1.48
C ILE A 62 8.61 -1.83 1.10
N ILE A 63 7.68 -1.89 0.15
CA ILE A 63 7.10 -3.16 -0.32
C ILE A 63 8.19 -4.08 -0.89
N VAL A 64 9.11 -3.55 -1.71
CA VAL A 64 10.23 -4.31 -2.26
C VAL A 64 11.14 -4.83 -1.16
N ALA A 65 11.46 -4.02 -0.15
CA ALA A 65 12.31 -4.42 0.97
C ALA A 65 11.68 -5.57 1.78
N VAL A 66 10.38 -5.46 2.11
CA VAL A 66 9.64 -6.52 2.82
C VAL A 66 9.60 -7.80 1.97
N ALA A 67 9.27 -7.69 0.68
CA ALA A 67 9.21 -8.83 -0.22
C ALA A 67 10.58 -9.52 -0.38
N ALA A 68 11.68 -8.77 -0.36
CA ALA A 68 13.04 -9.33 -0.38
C ALA A 68 13.37 -10.14 0.88
N VAL A 69 12.94 -9.68 2.06
CA VAL A 69 13.10 -10.44 3.32
C VAL A 69 12.28 -11.73 3.26
N VAL A 70 11.03 -11.66 2.83
CA VAL A 70 10.16 -12.84 2.69
C VAL A 70 10.75 -13.83 1.69
N PHE A 71 11.24 -13.35 0.54
CA PHE A 71 11.92 -14.17 -0.47
C PHE A 71 13.08 -14.99 0.12
N LEU A 72 13.95 -14.36 0.92
CA LEU A 72 15.08 -15.02 1.55
C LEU A 72 14.63 -16.10 2.55
N ILE A 73 13.66 -15.76 3.41
CA ILE A 73 13.12 -16.70 4.40
C ILE A 73 12.50 -17.91 3.70
N THR A 74 11.67 -17.68 2.67
CA THR A 74 11.01 -18.77 1.94
C THR A 74 11.98 -19.60 1.10
N PHE A 75 13.06 -18.99 0.58
CA PHE A 75 14.12 -19.72 -0.10
C PHE A 75 14.81 -20.72 0.83
N PHE A 76 15.22 -20.28 2.03
CA PHE A 76 15.78 -21.19 3.03
C PHE A 76 14.77 -22.23 3.51
N GLY A 77 13.48 -21.88 3.60
CA GLY A 77 12.39 -22.82 3.89
C GLY A 77 12.26 -23.93 2.83
N CYS A 78 12.24 -23.56 1.54
CA CYS A 78 12.19 -24.51 0.43
C CYS A 78 13.42 -25.43 0.38
N VAL A 79 14.63 -24.85 0.46
CA VAL A 79 15.90 -25.62 0.45
C VAL A 79 16.01 -26.51 1.67
N GLY A 80 15.61 -26.03 2.86
CA GLY A 80 15.61 -26.80 4.09
C GLY A 80 14.63 -27.97 4.06
N ALA A 81 13.45 -27.79 3.45
CA ALA A 81 12.46 -28.85 3.29
C ALA A 81 12.90 -29.94 2.29
N LEU A 82 13.63 -29.57 1.23
CA LEU A 82 14.10 -30.51 0.20
C LEU A 82 15.35 -31.29 0.60
N ASN A 83 16.32 -30.64 1.27
CA ASN A 83 17.65 -31.23 1.47
C ASN A 83 17.80 -32.08 2.75
N GLU A 84 16.76 -32.26 3.55
CA GLU A 84 16.82 -32.91 4.89
C GLU A 84 17.96 -32.39 5.79
N ASN A 85 18.51 -31.21 5.46
CA ASN A 85 19.68 -30.68 6.10
C ASN A 85 19.23 -29.83 7.29
N CYS A 86 19.46 -30.37 8.48
CA CYS A 86 19.13 -29.73 9.75
C CYS A 86 19.67 -28.29 9.88
N LEU A 87 20.76 -27.94 9.19
CA LEU A 87 21.32 -26.59 9.22
C LEU A 87 20.39 -25.55 8.58
N PHE A 88 19.87 -25.83 7.37
CA PHE A 88 18.98 -24.90 6.68
C PHE A 88 17.64 -24.75 7.39
N LEU A 89 17.10 -25.85 7.92
CA LEU A 89 15.87 -25.81 8.73
C LEU A 89 16.08 -25.05 10.03
N ARG A 90 17.26 -25.16 10.66
CA ARG A 90 17.62 -24.38 11.85
C ARG A 90 17.75 -22.90 11.54
N ILE A 91 18.39 -22.52 10.42
CA ILE A 91 18.49 -21.13 9.98
C ILE A 91 17.09 -20.56 9.72
N TYR A 92 16.24 -21.28 8.99
CA TYR A 92 14.84 -20.89 8.76
C TYR A 92 14.10 -20.62 10.07
N PHE A 93 14.20 -21.53 11.04
CA PHE A 93 13.56 -21.36 12.34
C PHE A 93 14.10 -20.17 13.13
N ILE A 94 15.42 -19.94 13.12
CA ILE A 94 16.04 -18.78 13.76
C ILE A 94 15.55 -17.47 13.11
N LEU A 95 15.49 -17.42 11.78
CA LEU A 95 14.97 -16.25 11.04
C LEU A 95 13.51 -15.96 11.40
N LEU A 96 12.67 -16.99 11.48
CA LEU A 96 11.27 -16.84 11.92
C LEU A 96 11.16 -16.31 13.35
N ILE A 97 11.99 -16.78 14.27
CA ILE A 97 12.01 -16.25 15.64
C ILE A 97 12.40 -14.77 15.65
N ILE A 98 13.44 -14.40 14.90
CA ILE A 98 13.88 -13.00 14.80
C ILE A 98 12.75 -12.14 14.24
N LEU A 99 12.10 -12.59 13.16
CA LEU A 99 10.97 -11.88 12.55
C LEU A 99 9.83 -11.73 13.56
N PHE A 100 9.47 -12.80 14.28
CA PHE A 100 8.43 -12.75 15.29
C PHE A 100 8.73 -11.74 16.42
N VAL A 101 9.98 -11.69 16.89
CA VAL A 101 10.41 -10.71 17.90
C VAL A 101 10.35 -9.29 17.35
N VAL A 102 10.78 -9.07 16.11
CA VAL A 102 10.70 -7.76 15.44
C VAL A 102 9.24 -7.32 15.31
N GLU A 103 8.35 -8.19 14.85
CA GLU A 103 6.91 -7.92 14.74
C GLU A 103 6.28 -7.55 16.08
N ILE A 104 6.65 -8.23 17.17
CA ILE A 104 6.19 -7.85 18.52
C ILE A 104 6.67 -6.46 18.91
N ILE A 105 7.96 -6.16 18.68
CA ILE A 105 8.53 -4.84 18.98
C ILE A 105 7.82 -3.75 18.17
N LEU A 106 7.66 -3.96 16.86
CA LEU A 106 6.94 -3.05 15.97
C LEU A 106 5.49 -2.86 16.42
N GLY A 107 4.78 -3.94 16.76
CA GLY A 107 3.41 -3.88 17.26
C GLY A 107 3.29 -3.09 18.57
N ILE A 108 4.22 -3.29 19.51
CA ILE A 108 4.28 -2.51 20.75
C ILE A 108 4.55 -1.03 20.46
N LEU A 109 5.49 -0.72 19.56
CA LEU A 109 5.80 0.66 19.16
C LEU A 109 4.59 1.34 18.52
N VAL A 110 3.94 0.70 17.56
CA VAL A 110 2.73 1.23 16.91
C VAL A 110 1.61 1.46 17.92
N PHE A 111 1.44 0.55 18.88
CA PHE A 111 0.44 0.70 19.92
C PHE A 111 0.77 1.87 20.89
N ALA A 112 2.02 1.92 21.37
CA ALA A 112 2.49 2.95 22.30
C ALA A 112 2.46 4.35 21.68
N PHE A 113 2.78 4.48 20.40
CA PHE A 113 2.79 5.73 19.64
C PHE A 113 1.57 5.88 18.72
N SER A 114 0.46 5.20 19.02
CA SER A 114 -0.72 5.16 18.16
C SER A 114 -1.29 6.55 17.82
N GLY A 115 -1.15 7.53 18.72
CA GLY A 115 -1.54 8.92 18.44
C GLY A 115 -0.70 9.57 17.33
N GLN A 116 0.62 9.38 17.38
CA GLN A 116 1.55 9.89 16.34
C GLN A 116 1.33 9.14 15.03
N VAL A 117 1.22 7.81 15.07
CA VAL A 117 0.95 6.98 13.88
C VAL A 117 -0.34 7.43 13.19
N LYS A 118 -1.40 7.75 13.94
CA LYS A 118 -2.66 8.27 13.36
C LYS A 118 -2.47 9.62 12.67
N GLN A 119 -1.66 10.51 13.25
CA GLN A 119 -1.38 11.82 12.65
C GLN A 119 -0.56 11.67 11.36
N GLU A 120 0.48 10.83 11.37
CA GLU A 120 1.28 10.54 10.18
C GLU A 120 0.44 9.92 9.06
N ILE A 121 -0.45 8.97 9.39
CA ILE A 121 -1.38 8.39 8.41
C ILE A 121 -2.33 9.46 7.86
N ASP A 122 -2.83 10.37 8.71
CA ASP A 122 -3.68 11.47 8.25
C ASP A 122 -2.95 12.40 7.28
N GLU A 123 -1.70 12.74 7.56
CA GLU A 123 -0.87 13.56 6.67
C GLU A 123 -0.63 12.87 5.31
N ILE A 124 -0.37 11.55 5.32
CA ILE A 124 -0.27 10.75 4.09
C ILE A 124 -1.58 10.79 3.29
N VAL A 125 -2.73 10.66 3.97
CA VAL A 125 -4.05 10.71 3.33
C VAL A 125 -4.34 12.10 2.77
N GLN A 126 -4.03 13.16 3.52
CA GLN A 126 -4.18 14.55 3.07
C GLN A 126 -3.34 14.83 1.82
N GLU A 127 -2.10 14.37 1.79
CA GLU A 127 -1.24 14.52 0.62
C GLU A 127 -1.75 13.71 -0.58
N GLY A 128 -2.22 12.48 -0.34
CA GLY A 128 -2.91 11.68 -1.35
C GLY A 128 -4.15 12.39 -1.93
N ILE A 129 -4.95 13.04 -1.08
CA ILE A 129 -6.11 13.83 -1.49
C ILE A 129 -5.66 15.06 -2.30
N ARG A 130 -4.60 15.78 -1.91
CA ARG A 130 -4.10 16.93 -2.70
C ARG A 130 -3.66 16.51 -4.10
N GLN A 131 -3.02 15.36 -4.22
CA GLN A 131 -2.54 14.80 -5.48
C GLN A 131 -3.60 14.02 -6.25
N TYR A 132 -4.79 13.82 -5.69
CA TYR A 132 -5.90 13.13 -6.33
C TYR A 132 -6.23 13.74 -7.71
N ARG A 133 -6.37 12.88 -8.74
CA ARG A 133 -6.43 13.15 -10.19
C ARG A 133 -5.15 13.61 -10.89
N THR A 134 -4.02 13.72 -10.18
CA THR A 134 -2.72 13.96 -10.83
C THR A 134 -2.13 12.67 -11.37
N ASP A 135 -2.34 11.57 -10.65
CA ASP A 135 -1.96 10.22 -11.03
C ASP A 135 -3.21 9.32 -11.05
N ALA A 136 -3.39 8.59 -12.16
CA ALA A 136 -4.50 7.66 -12.33
C ALA A 136 -4.42 6.48 -11.35
N ASP A 137 -3.21 6.00 -11.05
CA ASP A 137 -3.00 4.88 -10.13
C ASP A 137 -3.32 5.30 -8.69
N LEU A 138 -2.87 6.49 -8.28
CA LEU A 138 -3.23 7.07 -6.97
C LEU A 138 -4.74 7.29 -6.84
N THR A 139 -5.40 7.79 -7.90
CA THR A 139 -6.85 8.01 -7.92
C THR A 139 -7.61 6.69 -7.74
N ASN A 140 -7.23 5.66 -8.51
CA ASN A 140 -7.83 4.33 -8.39
C ASN A 140 -7.59 3.71 -7.01
N PHE A 141 -6.40 3.90 -6.44
CA PHE A 141 -6.07 3.40 -5.11
C PHE A 141 -6.90 4.08 -4.02
N ILE A 142 -7.03 5.40 -4.04
CA ILE A 142 -7.84 6.15 -3.07
C ILE A 142 -9.31 5.76 -3.20
N ASP A 143 -9.85 5.68 -4.42
CA ASP A 143 -11.23 5.25 -4.66
C ASP A 143 -11.48 3.81 -4.16
N PHE A 144 -10.52 2.91 -4.38
CA PHE A 144 -10.58 1.53 -3.87
C PHE A 144 -10.55 1.50 -2.34
N ALA A 145 -9.58 2.19 -1.73
CA ALA A 145 -9.42 2.22 -0.28
C ALA A 145 -10.67 2.80 0.42
N GLN A 146 -11.23 3.90 -0.09
CA GLN A 146 -12.42 4.53 0.48
C GLN A 146 -13.68 3.66 0.35
N ARG A 147 -13.82 2.92 -0.77
CA ARG A 147 -14.94 1.99 -0.95
C ARG A 147 -14.83 0.76 -0.04
N GLU A 148 -13.65 0.18 0.06
CA GLU A 148 -13.43 -1.04 0.86
C GLU A 148 -13.46 -0.75 2.36
N LEU A 149 -12.98 0.41 2.78
CA LEU A 149 -12.98 0.85 4.18
C LEU A 149 -14.24 1.64 4.57
N GLU A 150 -15.16 1.85 3.63
CA GLU A 150 -16.39 2.64 3.81
C GLU A 150 -16.15 4.02 4.44
N CYS A 151 -15.05 4.68 4.05
CA CYS A 151 -14.61 5.95 4.60
C CYS A 151 -14.47 7.05 3.53
N CYS A 152 -14.35 8.31 3.95
CA CYS A 152 -14.17 9.43 3.05
C CYS A 152 -13.26 10.45 3.71
N GLY A 153 -12.07 10.67 3.14
CA GLY A 153 -11.05 11.53 3.72
C GLY A 153 -10.22 10.86 4.83
N GLY A 154 -9.41 11.67 5.52
CA GLY A 154 -8.65 11.28 6.69
C GLY A 154 -9.43 11.55 7.99
N LEU A 155 -8.77 12.15 8.97
CA LEU A 155 -9.36 12.53 10.26
C LEU A 155 -10.39 13.66 10.13
N GLY A 156 -10.25 14.55 9.14
CA GLY A 156 -11.23 15.60 8.86
C GLY A 156 -12.44 15.10 8.07
N GLY A 157 -12.39 13.87 7.56
CA GLY A 157 -13.48 13.27 6.81
C GLY A 157 -13.72 13.96 5.46
N PHE A 158 -14.98 14.17 5.09
CA PHE A 158 -15.32 14.79 3.80
C PHE A 158 -14.72 16.20 3.62
N THR A 159 -14.45 16.95 4.69
CA THR A 159 -13.89 18.30 4.56
C THR A 159 -12.47 18.32 4.00
N ASP A 160 -11.73 17.22 4.10
CA ASP A 160 -10.35 17.12 3.58
C ASP A 160 -10.28 17.33 2.06
N TRP A 161 -11.36 17.02 1.35
CA TRP A 161 -11.49 17.23 -0.09
C TRP A 161 -11.50 18.70 -0.50
N THR A 162 -11.79 19.62 0.43
CA THR A 162 -11.67 21.07 0.15
C THR A 162 -10.22 21.49 -0.12
N ASN A 163 -9.24 20.69 0.34
CA ASN A 163 -7.82 20.92 0.07
C ASN A 163 -7.38 20.45 -1.33
N ASN A 164 -8.24 19.76 -2.08
CA ASN A 164 -7.95 19.33 -3.46
C ASN A 164 -8.36 20.41 -4.46
N ARG A 165 -7.46 20.73 -5.41
CA ARG A 165 -7.68 21.76 -6.45
C ARG A 165 -8.93 21.58 -7.32
N TYR A 166 -9.45 20.36 -7.46
CA TYR A 166 -10.63 20.04 -8.26
C TYR A 166 -11.93 20.06 -7.46
N PHE A 167 -11.85 19.96 -6.13
CA PHE A 167 -13.03 19.88 -5.23
C PHE A 167 -13.12 21.04 -4.24
N ALA A 168 -12.12 21.91 -4.18
CA ALA A 168 -12.16 23.15 -3.42
C ALA A 168 -13.34 24.03 -3.89
N CYS A 169 -14.25 24.34 -2.97
CA CYS A 169 -15.26 25.36 -3.21
C CYS A 169 -14.62 26.74 -2.99
N PRO A 170 -14.63 27.64 -3.98
CA PRO A 170 -14.23 29.02 -3.74
C PRO A 170 -15.17 29.66 -2.71
N ASP A 171 -14.62 30.36 -1.72
CA ASP A 171 -15.38 31.18 -0.76
C ASP A 171 -16.02 32.42 -1.43
N ASP A 172 -15.82 32.61 -2.72
CA ASP A 172 -16.52 33.63 -3.48
C ASP A 172 -18.02 33.32 -3.44
N PRO A 173 -18.87 34.26 -3.00
CA PRO A 173 -20.30 34.13 -3.26
C PRO A 173 -20.43 34.12 -4.77
N MET A 174 -20.61 32.94 -5.35
CA MET A 174 -21.03 32.78 -6.73
C MET A 174 -22.11 33.84 -6.95
N PRO A 175 -21.91 34.82 -7.86
CA PRO A 175 -22.85 35.92 -7.98
C PRO A 175 -24.20 35.27 -8.20
N LYS A 176 -25.10 35.44 -7.20
CA LYS A 176 -26.45 34.87 -7.25
C LYS A 176 -26.95 35.20 -8.65
N PRO A 177 -27.45 34.23 -9.44
CA PRO A 177 -27.96 34.55 -10.76
C PRO A 177 -29.01 35.63 -10.56
N THR A 178 -28.66 36.87 -10.91
CA THR A 178 -29.58 37.98 -10.87
C THR A 178 -30.51 37.74 -12.04
N TRP A 179 -31.49 36.85 -11.86
CA TRP A 179 -32.61 36.65 -12.77
C TRP A 179 -33.34 37.97 -13.05
N LYS A 180 -33.13 38.98 -12.19
CA LYS A 180 -33.47 40.38 -12.42
C LYS A 180 -32.81 41.02 -13.66
N LEU A 181 -31.69 40.52 -14.20
CA LEU A 181 -31.09 41.02 -15.46
C LEU A 181 -31.51 40.17 -16.67
N ALA A 182 -31.73 38.87 -16.48
CA ALA A 182 -32.17 37.98 -17.55
C ALA A 182 -33.58 38.36 -18.07
N VAL A 183 -34.50 38.78 -17.19
CA VAL A 183 -35.86 39.19 -17.60
C VAL A 183 -35.87 40.44 -18.47
N PHE A 184 -34.90 41.36 -18.33
CA PHE A 184 -34.84 42.57 -19.16
C PHE A 184 -34.21 42.37 -20.54
N LEU A 185 -33.47 41.28 -20.76
CA LEU A 185 -32.79 41.00 -22.04
C LEU A 185 -33.54 40.01 -22.94
N ILE A 186 -34.58 39.33 -22.43
CA ILE A 186 -35.40 38.39 -23.20
C ILE A 186 -36.26 39.02 -24.32
N PRO A 187 -36.65 40.32 -24.35
CA PRO A 187 -37.50 40.80 -25.45
C PRO A 187 -36.81 40.90 -26.83
N ALA A 188 -35.49 40.69 -26.94
CA ALA A 188 -34.75 41.02 -28.17
C ALA A 188 -34.44 39.84 -29.11
N VAL A 189 -34.72 38.58 -28.74
CA VAL A 189 -34.17 37.40 -29.49
C VAL A 189 -35.21 36.34 -29.90
N LEU A 190 -36.51 36.64 -29.94
CA LEU A 190 -37.48 35.70 -30.51
C LEU A 190 -38.36 36.36 -31.59
N PRO A 191 -37.96 36.28 -32.89
CA PRO A 191 -38.88 36.54 -33.98
C PRO A 191 -39.89 35.39 -34.05
N ARG A 192 -41.17 35.76 -33.91
CA ARG A 192 -42.39 35.08 -34.40
C ARG A 192 -42.26 33.58 -34.74
N MET A 193 -42.81 32.73 -33.88
CA MET A 193 -43.52 31.54 -34.34
C MET A 193 -44.99 31.69 -33.92
N LYS A 194 -45.84 31.94 -34.91
CA LYS A 194 -47.30 31.98 -34.80
C LYS A 194 -47.82 30.59 -35.15
N ILE A 195 -48.64 30.07 -34.23
CA ILE A 195 -49.62 28.95 -34.33
C ILE A 195 -48.99 27.56 -34.45
#